data_AF-A0A7W9DGU8-F1
#
_entry.id   AF-A0A7W9DGU8-F1
#
_cell.length_a   1.000
_cell.length_b   1.000
_cell.length_c   1.000
_cell.angle_alpha   90.00
_cell.angle_beta   90.00
_cell.angle_gamma   90.00
#
_symmetry.space_group_name_H-M   'P 1'
#
loop_
_entity.id
_entity.type
_entity.pdbx_description
1 polymer ?
#
loop_
_entity_poly.entity_id
_entity_poly.type
_entity_poly.pdbx_seq_one_letter_code
_entity_poly.pdbx_strand_id
1 'polypeptide(L)'
;MSTTSQDLPDTTGANQLLDCVRERMGVKNDAALCRALEVAPAVISKIRHGKLQVTSRMMIRMHFRSGLSIAEIFALLGLEAK
;
A
#
# COMPACT_ATOMS: atom_id res chain seq x y z
N MET A 1 23.95 -8.73 23.27
CA MET A 1 23.18 -7.63 22.66
C MET A 1 22.36 -8.23 21.55
N SER A 2 21.08 -8.38 21.83
CA SER A 2 20.20 -9.36 21.19
C SER A 2 19.54 -8.80 19.92
N THR A 3 19.42 -9.71 18.95
CA THR A 3 18.43 -9.78 17.86
C THR A 3 18.44 -8.68 16.79
N THR A 4 19.31 -8.86 15.79
CA THR A 4 18.96 -8.56 14.40
C THR A 4 17.96 -9.63 13.93
N SER A 5 16.66 -9.38 14.10
CA SER A 5 15.60 -10.14 13.43
C SER A 5 15.15 -9.38 12.19
N GLN A 6 15.90 -9.57 11.12
CA GLN A 6 15.53 -9.17 9.78
C GLN A 6 15.00 -10.43 9.09
N ASP A 7 13.72 -10.76 9.31
CA ASP A 7 13.09 -11.95 8.72
C ASP A 7 11.58 -11.72 8.50
N LEU A 8 11.23 -11.06 7.38
CA LEU A 8 10.09 -11.33 6.49
C LEU A 8 10.10 -10.33 5.32
N PRO A 9 9.90 -10.75 4.05
CA PRO A 9 9.89 -9.83 2.91
C PRO A 9 8.68 -8.87 2.94
N ASP A 10 8.99 -7.58 2.97
CA ASP A 10 8.39 -6.44 2.25
C ASP A 10 6.88 -6.19 2.37
N THR A 11 6.18 -6.87 3.28
CA THR A 11 4.75 -6.63 3.53
C THR A 11 4.51 -5.33 4.33
N THR A 12 5.53 -4.85 5.04
CA THR A 12 5.49 -3.63 5.86
C THR A 12 5.22 -2.39 5.01
N GLY A 13 5.95 -2.19 3.90
CA GLY A 13 5.77 -1.01 3.05
C GLY A 13 4.42 -1.00 2.34
N ALA A 14 3.96 -2.16 1.84
CA ALA A 14 2.64 -2.28 1.24
C ALA A 14 1.50 -2.00 2.23
N ASN A 15 1.63 -2.45 3.48
CA ASN A 15 0.66 -2.14 4.53
C ASN A 15 0.67 -0.65 4.89
N GLN A 16 1.85 -0.07 5.08
CA GLN A 16 2.00 1.36 5.35
C GLN A 16 1.39 2.22 4.24
N LEU A 17 1.62 1.86 2.97
CA LEU A 17 0.99 2.53 1.84
C LEU A 17 -0.54 2.42 1.89
N LEU A 18 -1.09 1.23 2.13
CA LEU A 18 -2.54 1.04 2.19
C LEU A 18 -3.19 1.78 3.36
N ASP A 19 -2.52 1.85 4.51
CA ASP A 19 -2.99 2.61 5.67
C ASP A 19 -2.93 4.12 5.43
N CYS A 20 -1.85 4.61 4.82
CA CYS A 20 -1.73 6.01 4.43
C CYS A 20 -2.82 6.41 3.42
N VAL A 21 -3.04 5.60 2.38
CA VAL A 21 -4.11 5.84 1.40
C VAL A 21 -5.48 5.84 2.09
N ARG A 22 -5.72 4.90 3.01
CA ARG A 22 -6.97 4.82 3.78
C ARG A 22 -7.21 6.10 4.59
N GLU A 23 -6.18 6.59 5.27
CA GLU A 23 -6.22 7.81 6.07
C GLU A 23 -6.47 9.05 5.19
N ARG A 24 -5.70 9.19 4.09
CA ARG A 24 -5.83 10.31 3.15
C ARG A 24 -7.20 10.39 2.50
N MET A 25 -7.83 9.24 2.26
CA MET A 25 -9.17 9.15 1.68
C MET A 25 -10.29 9.20 2.74
N GLY A 26 -9.98 9.22 4.03
CA GLY A 26 -10.96 9.27 5.11
C GLY A 26 -11.86 8.03 5.22
N VAL A 27 -11.40 6.87 4.73
CA VAL A 27 -12.19 5.64 4.72
C VAL A 27 -11.87 4.77 5.93
N LYS A 28 -12.89 4.14 6.54
CA LYS A 28 -12.72 3.47 7.85
C LYS A 28 -12.11 2.07 7.79
N ASN A 29 -12.25 1.38 6.66
CA ASN A 29 -11.86 -0.02 6.54
C ASN A 29 -11.50 -0.38 5.09
N ASP A 30 -10.91 -1.56 4.93
CA ASP A 30 -10.45 -2.04 3.63
C ASP A 30 -11.60 -2.27 2.64
N ALA A 31 -12.82 -2.57 3.10
CA ALA A 31 -13.97 -2.69 2.21
C ALA A 31 -14.38 -1.33 1.60
N ALA A 32 -14.26 -0.24 2.36
CA ALA A 32 -14.45 1.11 1.85
C ALA A 32 -13.29 1.52 0.94
N LEU A 33 -12.05 1.16 1.29
CA LEU A 33 -10.87 1.37 0.46
C LEU A 33 -10.98 0.66 -0.91
N CYS A 34 -11.46 -0.59 -0.94
CA CYS A 34 -11.68 -1.34 -2.18
C CYS A 34 -12.63 -0.62 -3.13
N ARG A 35 -13.74 -0.09 -2.60
CA ARG A 35 -14.72 0.68 -3.38
C ARG A 35 -14.09 1.96 -3.91
N ALA A 36 -13.35 2.66 -3.06
CA ALA A 36 -12.78 3.96 -3.43
C ALA A 36 -11.62 3.84 -4.44
N LEU A 37 -10.88 2.73 -4.41
CA LEU A 37 -9.84 2.39 -5.40
C LEU A 37 -10.37 1.60 -6.61
N GLU A 38 -11.67 1.24 -6.62
CA GLU A 38 -12.32 0.46 -7.68
C GLU A 38 -11.64 -0.90 -7.93
N VAL A 39 -11.34 -1.62 -6.85
CA VAL A 39 -10.69 -2.94 -6.88
C VAL A 39 -11.48 -3.97 -6.09
N ALA A 40 -11.35 -5.24 -6.49
CA ALA A 40 -11.96 -6.33 -5.78
C ALA A 40 -11.35 -6.50 -4.37
N PRO A 41 -12.13 -6.91 -3.35
CA PRO A 41 -11.62 -7.16 -1.99
C PRO A 41 -10.42 -8.11 -1.92
N ALA A 42 -10.39 -9.11 -2.80
CA ALA A 42 -9.29 -10.06 -2.90
C ALA A 42 -7.94 -9.39 -3.25
N VAL A 43 -7.94 -8.26 -3.96
CA VAL A 43 -6.72 -7.55 -4.34
C VAL A 43 -6.08 -6.91 -3.10
N ILE A 44 -6.84 -6.09 -2.36
CA ILE A 44 -6.35 -5.45 -1.13
C ILE A 44 -5.96 -6.50 -0.10
N SER A 45 -6.79 -7.53 0.10
CA SER A 45 -6.46 -8.63 1.01
C SER A 45 -5.15 -9.33 0.63
N LYS A 46 -4.93 -9.64 -0.66
CA LYS A 46 -3.66 -10.27 -1.08
C LYS A 46 -2.46 -9.32 -0.89
N ILE A 47 -2.61 -8.01 -1.12
CA ILE A 47 -1.54 -7.04 -0.88
C ILE A 47 -1.20 -6.95 0.62
N ARG A 48 -2.21 -6.82 1.48
CA ARG A 48 -2.05 -6.79 2.95
C ARG A 48 -1.27 -7.98 3.50
N HIS A 49 -1.46 -9.15 2.89
CA HIS A 49 -0.81 -10.40 3.30
C HIS A 49 0.41 -10.77 2.45
N GLY A 50 0.95 -9.86 1.64
CA GLY A 50 2.16 -10.13 0.83
C GLY A 50 1.99 -11.15 -0.29
N LYS A 51 0.74 -11.54 -0.63
CA LYS A 51 0.41 -12.49 -1.69
C LYS A 51 0.23 -11.84 -3.06
N LEU A 52 0.26 -10.51 -3.12
CA LEU A 52 0.20 -9.72 -4.35
C LEU A 52 1.03 -8.46 -4.17
N GLN A 53 1.97 -8.21 -5.09
CA GLN A 53 2.76 -6.99 -5.10
C GLN A 53 1.93 -5.78 -5.55
N VAL A 54 2.29 -4.59 -5.07
CA VAL A 54 1.70 -3.33 -5.54
C VAL A 54 2.25 -3.04 -6.93
N THR A 55 1.42 -3.17 -7.96
CA THR A 55 1.81 -2.89 -9.35
C THR A 55 1.71 -1.39 -9.67
N SER A 56 2.43 -0.92 -10.69
CA SER A 56 2.38 0.48 -11.13
C SER A 56 0.96 0.98 -11.43
N ARG A 57 0.10 0.12 -12.01
CA ARG A 57 -1.32 0.48 -12.26
C ARG A 57 -2.08 0.71 -10.95
N MET A 58 -1.77 -0.01 -9.89
CA MET A 58 -2.33 0.25 -8.56
C MET A 58 -1.78 1.54 -7.98
N MET A 59 -0.48 1.80 -8.11
CA MET A 59 0.16 3.04 -7.66
C MET A 59 -0.48 4.28 -8.31
N ILE A 60 -0.71 4.24 -9.62
CA ILE A 60 -1.39 5.32 -10.36
C ILE A 60 -2.81 5.56 -9.82
N ARG A 61 -3.57 4.51 -9.52
CA ARG A 61 -4.90 4.66 -8.91
C ARG A 61 -4.83 5.29 -7.53
N MET A 62 -3.90 4.83 -6.69
CA MET A 62 -3.70 5.38 -5.35
C MET A 62 -3.32 6.86 -5.43
N HIS A 63 -2.41 7.24 -6.35
CA HIS A 63 -2.05 8.62 -6.61
C HIS A 63 -3.28 9.48 -6.92
N PHE A 64 -4.06 9.11 -7.94
CA PHE A 64 -5.22 9.91 -8.35
C PHE A 64 -6.32 9.99 -7.29
N ARG A 65 -6.50 8.95 -6.47
CA ARG A 65 -7.58 8.89 -5.48
C ARG A 65 -7.23 9.50 -4.12
N SER A 66 -5.96 9.41 -3.71
CA SER A 66 -5.50 9.89 -2.39
C SER A 66 -4.73 11.21 -2.44
N GLY A 67 -4.30 11.65 -3.62
CA GLY A 67 -3.45 12.82 -3.79
C GLY A 67 -2.00 12.62 -3.33
N LEU A 68 -1.59 11.39 -2.98
CA LEU A 68 -0.18 11.07 -2.73
C LEU A 68 0.61 11.16 -4.02
N SER A 69 1.75 11.84 -4.01
CA SER A 69 2.69 11.83 -5.14
C SER A 69 3.27 10.43 -5.38
N ILE A 70 3.73 10.16 -6.60
CA ILE A 70 4.41 8.89 -6.92
C ILE A 70 5.67 8.71 -6.06
N ALA A 71 6.37 9.80 -5.73
CA ALA A 71 7.54 9.78 -4.86
C ALA A 71 7.19 9.32 -3.44
N GLU A 72 6.11 9.85 -2.85
CA GLU A 72 5.61 9.38 -1.53
C GLU A 72 5.23 7.90 -1.58
N ILE A 73 4.58 7.45 -2.66
CA ILE A 73 4.21 6.04 -2.84
C ILE A 73 5.46 5.15 -2.87
N PHE A 74 6.52 5.57 -3.58
CA PHE A 74 7.77 4.81 -3.65
C PHE A 74 8.48 4.77 -2.29
N ALA A 75 8.55 5.92 -1.59
CA ALA A 75 9.12 5.98 -0.26
C ALA A 75 8.39 5.07 0.73
N LEU A 76 7.05 5.05 0.70
CA LEU A 76 6.22 4.15 1.53
C LEU A 76 6.43 2.67 1.20
N LEU A 77 6.75 2.35 -0.05
CA LEU A 77 7.08 0.99 -0.47
C LEU A 77 8.54 0.60 -0.19
N GLY A 78 9.37 1.53 0.30
CA GLY A 78 10.81 1.31 0.46
C GLY A 78 11.55 1.20 -0.88
N LEU A 79 11.00 1.81 -1.93
CA LEU A 79 11.61 1.87 -3.26
C LEU A 79 12.38 3.19 -3.40
N GLU A 80 13.60 3.10 -3.91
CA GLU A 80 14.40 4.27 -4.28
C GLU A 80 13.79 4.92 -5.53
N ALA A 81 13.35 6.18 -5.43
CA ALA A 81 12.95 6.97 -6.58
C ALA A 81 14.21 7.41 -7.35
N LYS A 82 14.38 6.91 -8.58
CA LYS A 82 15.52 7.23 -9.45
C LYS A 82 15.20 8.38 -10.40
#